data_AF-A0A2W4ZJD2-F1
#
_entry.id   AF-A0A2W4ZJD2-F1
#
_cell.length_a   1.000
_cell.length_b   1.000
_cell.length_c   1.000
_cell.angle_alpha   90.00
_cell.angle_beta   90.00
_cell.angle_gamma   90.00
#
_symmetry.space_group_name_H-M   'P 1'
#
loop_
_entity.id
_entity.type
_entity.pdbx_description
1 polymer ?
#
loop_
_entity_poly.entity_id
_entity_poly.type
_entity_poly.pdbx_seq_one_letter_code
_entity_poly.pdbx_strand_id
1 'polypeptide(L)'
;MTVINLPLKAVLLCSLDRFLLGNDEASADSFIISSQNSDHSSASSGHLANFNSIPGGSYKALSSAVFGVDDKEKLWPKIPLQKKQTARSVLYVSALPKVLAKSSPLMQNQSLLSISEWVFNQLRESQQHQLSCEPDHNPCNLASAAQLWSNFEIGTQRLGWLSFRLSEVGIAGWLQQSQTFCEKDHQLSQLFLNQSPLAPLSYSISSLFSKEFDSIKKNDACADIHVSLWQIQHTHARCCGLLRLWHEAQLINSEMSQSAQLPWLTNSYQLRGNTPQSWQLIQLLIETADDMFWIPYRWPLRQHILLLKRASLLCQAFDCFHRTCLGGFGKLSVTASEAERFRFQVWFGLVMATKNRLNVLLRNCLGEKAPIDL
;
A
#
# COMPACT_ATOMS: atom_id res chain seq x y z
N MET A 1 -15.71 -11.71 -2.19
CA MET A 1 -15.23 -10.36 -1.86
C MET A 1 -13.74 -10.44 -1.70
N THR A 2 -13.02 -9.87 -2.66
CA THR A 2 -11.57 -9.98 -2.82
C THR A 2 -10.86 -9.21 -1.73
N VAL A 3 -9.90 -9.84 -1.05
CA VAL A 3 -8.96 -9.09 -0.20
C VAL A 3 -7.97 -8.38 -1.10
N ILE A 4 -8.22 -7.11 -1.45
CA ILE A 4 -7.24 -6.35 -2.24
C ILE A 4 -5.98 -6.25 -1.38
N ASN A 5 -4.85 -6.64 -1.96
CA ASN A 5 -3.55 -6.56 -1.30
C ASN A 5 -3.27 -5.08 -0.96
N LEU A 6 -3.56 -4.70 0.29
CA LEU A 6 -3.76 -3.32 0.71
C LEU A 6 -2.45 -2.52 0.55
N PRO A 7 -2.39 -1.60 -0.43
CA PRO A 7 -1.28 -0.66 -0.52
C PRO A 7 -1.30 0.21 0.73
N LEU A 8 -0.16 0.32 1.41
CA LEU A 8 -0.09 1.11 2.64
C LEU A 8 -0.42 2.59 2.39
N LYS A 9 -0.04 3.10 1.21
CA LYS A 9 -0.44 4.44 0.76
C LYS A 9 -1.96 4.57 0.64
N ALA A 10 -2.65 3.54 0.16
CA ALA A 10 -4.11 3.53 0.06
C ALA A 10 -4.76 3.56 1.45
N VAL A 11 -4.26 2.73 2.37
CA VAL A 11 -4.73 2.73 3.77
C VAL A 11 -4.61 4.13 4.38
N LEU A 12 -3.45 4.77 4.26
CA LEU A 12 -3.23 6.12 4.76
C LEU A 12 -4.16 7.14 4.11
N LEU A 13 -4.30 7.11 2.78
CA LEU A 13 -5.17 8.05 2.07
C LEU A 13 -6.63 7.89 2.48
N CYS A 14 -7.14 6.66 2.56
CA CYS A 14 -8.51 6.39 3.00
C CYS A 14 -8.74 6.84 4.45
N SER A 15 -7.79 6.60 5.36
CA SER A 15 -7.90 7.06 6.75
C SER A 15 -7.87 8.58 6.87
N LEU A 16 -7.00 9.26 6.11
CA LEU A 16 -6.94 10.72 6.09
C LEU A 16 -8.18 11.34 5.45
N ASP A 17 -8.74 10.73 4.42
CA ASP A 17 -9.97 11.19 3.79
C ASP A 17 -11.16 11.09 4.75
N ARG A 18 -11.31 9.96 5.45
CA ARG A 18 -12.32 9.80 6.51
C ARG A 18 -12.18 10.83 7.62
N PHE A 19 -10.95 11.13 8.03
CA PHE A 19 -10.67 12.18 9.00
C PHE A 19 -11.14 13.56 8.52
N LEU A 20 -10.90 13.89 7.24
CA LEU A 20 -11.33 15.16 6.67
C LEU A 20 -12.85 15.27 6.57
N LEU A 21 -13.52 14.18 6.20
CA LEU A 21 -14.98 14.14 6.07
C LEU A 21 -15.69 14.15 7.42
N GLY A 22 -15.20 13.40 8.42
CA GLY A 22 -15.84 13.31 9.74
C GLY A 22 -15.80 14.61 10.54
N ASN A 23 -14.82 15.48 10.27
CA ASN A 23 -14.72 16.78 10.94
C ASN A 23 -15.73 17.81 10.42
N ASP A 24 -16.25 17.68 9.21
CA ASP A 24 -17.24 18.65 8.68
C ASP A 24 -18.55 18.62 9.51
N GLU A 25 -18.89 17.48 10.15
CA GLU A 25 -20.12 17.34 10.95
C GLU A 25 -19.94 17.67 12.45
N ALA A 26 -18.76 17.41 13.02
CA ALA A 26 -18.52 17.59 14.47
C ALA A 26 -17.71 18.85 14.85
N SER A 27 -17.04 19.51 13.90
CA SER A 27 -16.09 20.60 14.20
C SER A 27 -16.70 21.99 14.34
N ALA A 28 -17.95 22.21 13.89
CA ALA A 28 -18.60 23.51 14.04
C ALA A 28 -18.71 23.92 15.53
N ASP A 29 -18.90 22.95 16.43
CA ASP A 29 -19.13 23.21 17.85
C ASP A 29 -17.89 22.97 18.73
N SER A 30 -17.03 22.00 18.40
CA SER A 30 -15.90 21.59 19.28
C SER A 30 -14.67 22.50 19.19
N PHE A 31 -14.41 23.11 18.02
CA PHE A 31 -13.22 23.94 17.83
C PHE A 31 -13.32 25.30 18.54
N ILE A 32 -14.54 25.83 18.63
CA ILE A 32 -14.85 27.10 19.31
C ILE A 32 -14.54 27.00 20.82
N ILE A 33 -14.70 25.83 21.42
CA ILE A 33 -14.55 25.62 22.87
C ILE A 33 -13.09 25.66 23.33
N SER A 34 -12.12 25.33 22.46
CA SER A 34 -10.69 25.31 22.82
C SER A 34 -9.97 26.67 22.66
N SER A 35 -10.59 27.61 21.95
CA SER A 35 -10.01 28.95 21.67
C SER A 35 -10.68 30.09 22.43
N GLN A 36 -11.73 29.83 23.21
CA GLN A 36 -12.46 30.86 23.95
C GLN A 36 -11.98 30.97 25.40
N ASN A 37 -10.85 31.67 25.53
CA ASN A 37 -10.52 32.49 26.70
C ASN A 37 -9.97 33.83 26.20
N SER A 38 -10.78 34.55 25.39
CA SER A 38 -10.67 35.99 25.15
C SER A 38 -11.83 36.48 24.26
N ASP A 39 -12.72 37.22 24.90
CA ASP A 39 -13.67 38.26 24.48
C ASP A 39 -14.12 38.43 23.00
N HIS A 40 -15.44 38.30 22.85
CA HIS A 40 -16.44 39.12 22.14
C HIS A 40 -16.30 39.54 20.65
N SER A 41 -17.35 39.12 19.91
CA SER A 41 -18.28 39.94 19.09
C SER A 41 -18.26 39.87 17.54
N SER A 42 -19.37 39.29 17.03
CA SER A 42 -20.25 39.64 15.87
C SER A 42 -19.74 39.84 14.43
N ALA A 43 -20.15 38.86 13.60
CA ALA A 43 -20.92 38.90 12.33
C ALA A 43 -20.64 39.95 11.21
N SER A 44 -20.42 39.45 9.97
CA SER A 44 -21.25 39.79 8.79
C SER A 44 -20.98 38.83 7.60
N SER A 45 -21.99 38.68 6.73
CA SER A 45 -22.08 37.75 5.58
C SER A 45 -21.80 38.47 4.25
N GLY A 46 -21.14 37.79 3.30
CA GLY A 46 -20.90 38.30 1.95
C GLY A 46 -20.75 37.18 0.90
N HIS A 47 -21.58 37.24 -0.13
CA HIS A 47 -21.58 36.45 -1.38
C HIS A 47 -20.27 36.57 -2.19
N LEU A 48 -19.88 35.53 -2.94
CA LEU A 48 -19.49 35.64 -4.37
C LEU A 48 -19.22 34.29 -5.11
N ALA A 49 -19.82 34.26 -6.31
CA ALA A 49 -19.56 33.63 -7.62
C ALA A 49 -18.57 32.47 -7.89
N ASN A 50 -19.07 31.63 -8.82
CA ASN A 50 -18.50 30.55 -9.63
C ASN A 50 -17.11 30.77 -10.24
N PHE A 51 -16.31 29.71 -10.24
CA PHE A 51 -15.21 29.47 -11.19
C PHE A 51 -15.20 28.04 -11.73
N ASN A 52 -14.84 27.95 -13.02
CA ASN A 52 -14.91 26.78 -13.89
C ASN A 52 -14.01 25.62 -13.48
N SER A 53 -14.50 24.42 -13.79
CA SER A 53 -13.98 23.10 -13.43
C SER A 53 -12.82 22.61 -14.33
N ILE A 54 -11.84 21.99 -13.68
CA ILE A 54 -10.82 21.13 -14.31
C ILE A 54 -11.08 19.70 -13.78
N PRO A 55 -11.19 18.66 -14.62
CA PRO A 55 -11.52 17.34 -14.12
C PRO A 55 -10.29 16.67 -13.50
N GLY A 56 -10.30 16.48 -12.18
CA GLY A 56 -9.37 15.66 -11.42
C GLY A 56 -9.95 14.27 -11.17
N GLY A 57 -9.58 13.29 -11.99
CA GLY A 57 -10.05 11.90 -11.87
C GLY A 57 -8.94 10.99 -11.34
N SER A 58 -9.06 10.53 -10.09
CA SER A 58 -8.42 9.31 -9.59
C SER A 58 -8.95 8.86 -8.21
N TYR A 59 -9.54 9.77 -7.42
CA TYR A 59 -10.10 9.46 -6.10
C TYR A 59 -11.57 9.01 -6.14
N LYS A 60 -12.29 9.33 -7.22
CA LYS A 60 -13.74 9.11 -7.34
C LYS A 60 -14.17 7.64 -7.20
N ALA A 61 -13.36 6.69 -7.68
CA ALA A 61 -13.76 5.27 -7.73
C ALA A 61 -13.77 4.55 -6.37
N LEU A 62 -12.98 4.99 -5.38
CA LEU A 62 -13.00 4.38 -4.04
C LEU A 62 -14.00 5.06 -3.10
N SER A 63 -14.22 6.37 -3.29
CA SER A 63 -15.23 7.12 -2.54
C SER A 63 -16.65 6.77 -3.00
N SER A 64 -16.93 6.78 -4.31
CA SER A 64 -18.28 6.53 -4.82
C SER A 64 -18.72 5.07 -4.69
N ALA A 65 -17.80 4.10 -4.77
CA ALA A 65 -18.12 2.68 -4.63
C ALA A 65 -18.47 2.26 -3.19
N VAL A 66 -18.09 3.07 -2.20
CA VAL A 66 -18.36 2.77 -0.77
C VAL A 66 -19.48 3.65 -0.20
N PHE A 67 -19.70 4.87 -0.71
CA PHE A 67 -20.54 5.84 0.01
C PHE A 67 -21.68 6.52 -0.77
N GLY A 68 -21.85 6.32 -2.09
CA GLY A 68 -23.08 6.71 -2.80
C GLY A 68 -23.58 8.15 -2.59
N VAL A 69 -22.67 9.14 -2.48
CA VAL A 69 -23.03 10.55 -2.20
C VAL A 69 -23.13 11.37 -3.49
N ASP A 70 -24.11 12.27 -3.52
CA ASP A 70 -24.55 13.11 -4.64
C ASP A 70 -23.55 14.23 -5.05
N ASP A 71 -23.56 14.59 -6.34
CA ASP A 71 -22.45 15.17 -7.15
C ASP A 71 -22.04 16.64 -6.86
N LYS A 72 -22.43 17.24 -5.73
CA LYS A 72 -21.93 18.58 -5.32
C LYS A 72 -20.68 18.46 -4.45
N GLU A 73 -19.66 17.76 -4.98
CA GLU A 73 -18.43 17.45 -4.25
C GLU A 73 -17.59 18.74 -4.00
N LYS A 74 -17.46 19.15 -2.74
CA LYS A 74 -16.31 19.96 -2.29
C LYS A 74 -15.04 19.19 -2.68
N LEU A 75 -14.39 19.61 -3.76
CA LEU A 75 -13.10 19.06 -4.16
C LEU A 75 -12.07 19.40 -3.09
N TRP A 76 -11.86 18.48 -2.15
CA TRP A 76 -10.74 18.59 -1.24
C TRP A 76 -9.45 18.64 -2.05
N PRO A 77 -8.53 19.58 -1.72
CA PRO A 77 -7.21 19.61 -2.34
C PRO A 77 -6.52 18.26 -2.12
N LYS A 78 -5.90 17.74 -3.18
CA LYS A 78 -5.18 16.46 -3.20
C LYS A 78 -4.29 16.32 -1.95
N ILE A 79 -4.54 15.28 -1.14
CA ILE A 79 -3.78 14.99 0.08
C ILE A 79 -2.29 14.78 -0.29
N PRO A 80 -1.38 15.65 0.17
CA PRO A 80 0.02 15.62 -0.23
C PRO A 80 0.79 14.55 0.55
N LEU A 81 0.68 13.28 0.16
CA LEU A 81 1.35 12.15 0.82
C LEU A 81 2.58 11.68 0.02
N GLN A 82 3.74 11.66 0.67
CA GLN A 82 5.01 11.21 0.09
C GLN A 82 5.65 10.12 0.95
N LYS A 83 6.24 9.10 0.32
CA LYS A 83 7.03 8.08 1.02
C LYS A 83 8.46 8.58 1.19
N LYS A 84 9.02 8.45 2.38
CA LYS A 84 10.45 8.68 2.65
C LYS A 84 11.14 7.34 2.81
N GLN A 85 12.21 7.13 2.05
CA GLN A 85 13.06 5.96 2.23
C GLN A 85 13.90 6.10 3.49
N THR A 86 13.89 5.05 4.31
CA THR A 86 14.77 4.91 5.47
C THR A 86 15.26 3.48 5.48
N ALA A 87 16.43 3.18 6.07
CA ALA A 87 17.02 1.84 5.94
C ALA A 87 16.17 0.71 6.56
N ARG A 88 15.37 1.01 7.60
CA ARG A 88 14.63 0.01 8.40
C ARG A 88 13.26 0.49 8.87
N SER A 89 12.64 1.41 8.14
CA SER A 89 11.26 1.78 8.46
C SER A 89 10.49 2.19 7.21
N VAL A 90 9.17 2.05 7.31
CA VAL A 90 8.24 2.50 6.29
C VAL A 90 7.65 3.81 6.78
N LEU A 91 8.14 4.91 6.21
CA LEU A 91 7.80 6.26 6.63
C LEU A 91 7.06 6.98 5.49
N TYR A 92 5.89 7.51 5.79
CA TYR A 92 5.19 8.46 4.94
C TYR A 92 5.17 9.82 5.61
N VAL A 93 5.19 10.88 4.82
CA VAL A 93 5.03 12.25 5.29
C VAL A 93 3.91 12.93 4.55
N SER A 94 3.14 13.76 5.26
CA SER A 94 2.06 14.53 4.69
C SER A 94 2.17 16.01 5.07
N ALA A 95 2.01 16.89 4.07
CA ALA A 95 1.87 18.32 4.28
C ALA A 95 0.41 18.74 4.56
N LEU A 96 -0.41 17.81 5.06
CA LEU A 96 -1.83 18.04 5.33
C LEU A 96 -2.12 19.30 6.17
N PRO A 97 -1.39 19.59 7.27
CA PRO A 97 -1.64 20.82 8.02
C PRO A 97 -1.46 22.10 7.20
N LYS A 98 -0.48 22.14 6.27
CA LYS A 98 -0.28 23.29 5.37
C LYS A 98 -1.40 23.45 4.37
N VAL A 99 -1.96 22.33 3.91
CA VAL A 99 -3.10 22.34 2.99
C VAL A 99 -4.33 22.88 3.73
N LEU A 100 -4.59 22.38 4.94
CA LEU A 100 -5.70 22.84 5.78
C LEU A 100 -5.59 24.31 6.15
N ALA A 101 -4.39 24.80 6.51
CA ALA A 101 -4.15 26.21 6.79
C ALA A 101 -4.51 27.13 5.61
N LYS A 102 -4.35 26.64 4.37
CA LYS A 102 -4.67 27.39 3.15
C LYS A 102 -6.14 27.28 2.75
N SER A 103 -6.74 26.10 2.95
CA SER A 103 -8.08 25.79 2.42
C SER A 103 -9.22 26.05 3.41
N SER A 104 -8.97 26.03 4.72
CA SER A 104 -10.00 26.22 5.75
C SER A 104 -9.97 27.65 6.28
N PRO A 105 -11.05 28.45 6.11
CA PRO A 105 -11.15 29.80 6.66
C PRO A 105 -10.93 29.83 8.18
N LEU A 106 -11.41 28.80 8.89
CA LEU A 106 -11.26 28.66 10.35
C LEU A 106 -9.79 28.58 10.79
N MET A 107 -8.92 28.11 9.91
CA MET A 107 -7.51 27.83 10.22
C MET A 107 -6.58 28.94 9.71
N GLN A 108 -7.06 29.91 8.91
CA GLN A 108 -6.21 30.94 8.28
C GLN A 108 -5.51 31.85 9.30
N ASN A 109 -6.13 32.07 10.46
CA ASN A 109 -5.59 32.93 11.51
C ASN A 109 -4.72 32.17 12.53
N GLN A 110 -4.57 30.85 12.39
CA GLN A 110 -3.83 30.03 13.35
C GLN A 110 -2.39 29.82 12.93
N SER A 111 -1.52 29.68 13.93
CA SER A 111 -0.14 29.29 13.68
C SER A 111 -0.08 27.89 13.09
N LEU A 112 0.86 27.65 12.18
CA LEU A 112 1.05 26.34 11.56
C LEU A 112 1.41 25.24 12.59
N LEU A 113 2.01 25.63 13.72
CA LEU A 113 2.27 24.74 14.85
C LEU A 113 0.95 24.26 15.46
N SER A 114 0.06 25.19 15.83
CA SER A 114 -1.25 24.91 16.43
C SER A 114 -2.09 24.02 15.51
N ILE A 115 -2.10 24.31 14.21
CA ILE A 115 -2.82 23.46 13.22
C ILE A 115 -2.21 22.07 13.17
N SER A 116 -0.87 21.95 13.19
CA SER A 116 -0.21 20.64 13.16
C SER A 116 -0.51 19.80 14.40
N GLU A 117 -0.52 20.42 15.57
CA GLU A 117 -0.87 19.79 16.85
C GLU A 117 -2.34 19.38 16.89
N TRP A 118 -3.25 20.24 16.42
CA TRP A 118 -4.67 19.92 16.34
C TRP A 118 -4.92 18.73 15.42
N VAL A 119 -4.39 18.75 14.18
CA VAL A 119 -4.55 17.62 13.23
C VAL A 119 -3.97 16.35 13.81
N PHE A 120 -2.81 16.44 14.47
CA PHE A 120 -2.17 15.30 15.12
C PHE A 120 -3.04 14.68 16.21
N ASN A 121 -3.58 15.51 17.12
CA ASN A 121 -4.43 15.04 18.21
C ASN A 121 -5.70 14.38 17.67
N GLN A 122 -6.35 15.02 16.70
CA GLN A 122 -7.57 14.48 16.11
C GLN A 122 -7.33 13.18 15.33
N LEU A 123 -6.22 13.05 14.61
CA LEU A 123 -5.86 11.78 13.95
C LEU A 123 -5.60 10.67 14.96
N ARG A 124 -4.98 10.99 16.10
CA ARG A 124 -4.75 10.04 17.19
C ARG A 124 -6.05 9.62 17.87
N GLU A 125 -6.96 10.57 18.13
CA GLU A 125 -8.30 10.28 18.65
C GLU A 125 -9.08 9.38 17.68
N SER A 126 -9.06 9.69 16.38
CA SER A 126 -9.67 8.86 15.33
C SER A 126 -9.08 7.44 15.29
N GLN A 127 -7.75 7.31 15.43
CA GLN A 127 -7.07 6.02 15.50
C GLN A 127 -7.50 5.20 16.73
N GLN A 128 -7.70 5.85 17.89
CA GLN A 128 -8.19 5.19 19.10
C GLN A 128 -9.67 4.79 18.97
N HIS A 129 -10.51 5.65 18.41
CA HIS A 129 -11.91 5.33 18.19
C HIS A 129 -12.11 4.12 17.27
N GLN A 130 -11.32 4.00 16.20
CA GLN A 130 -11.40 2.84 15.29
C GLN A 130 -11.00 1.52 15.95
N LEU A 131 -10.21 1.54 17.03
CA LEU A 131 -9.90 0.34 17.81
C LEU A 131 -11.05 -0.08 18.72
N SER A 132 -11.90 0.87 19.13
CA SER A 132 -13.02 0.64 20.04
C SER A 132 -14.32 0.27 19.33
N CYS A 133 -14.46 0.65 18.06
CA CYS A 133 -15.60 0.23 17.25
C CYS A 133 -15.49 -1.26 16.93
N GLU A 134 -16.47 -2.05 17.37
CA GLU A 134 -16.59 -3.44 16.94
C GLU A 134 -16.72 -3.43 15.40
N PRO A 135 -15.96 -4.28 14.68
CA PRO A 135 -16.04 -4.30 13.23
C PRO A 135 -17.47 -4.68 12.83
N ASP A 136 -18.23 -3.71 12.33
CA ASP A 136 -19.50 -3.97 11.65
C ASP A 136 -19.29 -5.14 10.69
N HIS A 137 -20.29 -6.04 10.59
CA HIS A 137 -20.23 -7.31 9.84
C HIS A 137 -19.96 -7.16 8.31
N ASN A 138 -19.56 -5.98 7.86
CA ASN A 138 -19.00 -5.68 6.54
C ASN A 138 -17.57 -6.25 6.38
N PRO A 139 -17.15 -6.60 5.15
CA PRO A 139 -16.32 -7.76 4.88
C PRO A 139 -14.83 -7.42 4.97
N CYS A 140 -14.07 -8.23 5.72
CA CYS A 140 -12.60 -8.48 5.77
C CYS A 140 -11.57 -7.37 5.45
N ASN A 141 -11.78 -6.52 4.45
CA ASN A 141 -10.84 -5.50 3.98
C ASN A 141 -10.79 -4.27 4.88
N LEU A 142 -11.95 -3.82 5.36
CA LEU A 142 -12.01 -2.64 6.23
C LEU A 142 -11.41 -2.91 7.60
N ALA A 143 -11.64 -4.10 8.16
CA ALA A 143 -11.02 -4.54 9.41
C ALA A 143 -9.48 -4.59 9.26
N SER A 144 -8.99 -5.15 8.15
CA SER A 144 -7.56 -5.21 7.83
C SER A 144 -6.93 -3.82 7.70
N ALA A 145 -7.62 -2.89 7.03
CA ALA A 145 -7.17 -1.50 6.87
C ALA A 145 -7.15 -0.75 8.21
N ALA A 146 -8.18 -0.91 9.05
CA ALA A 146 -8.26 -0.30 10.37
C ALA A 146 -7.17 -0.84 11.31
N GLN A 147 -6.92 -2.16 11.28
CA GLN A 147 -5.82 -2.77 12.02
C GLN A 147 -4.45 -2.27 11.53
N LEU A 148 -4.26 -2.08 10.23
CA LEU A 148 -3.02 -1.48 9.74
C LEU A 148 -2.91 -0.01 10.15
N TRP A 149 -4.01 0.75 10.09
CA TRP A 149 -4.07 2.13 10.51
C TRP A 149 -3.64 2.30 11.98
N SER A 150 -4.12 1.44 12.88
CA SER A 150 -3.75 1.49 14.30
C SER A 150 -2.26 1.18 14.58
N ASN A 151 -1.57 0.58 13.62
CA ASN A 151 -0.13 0.29 13.70
C ASN A 151 0.76 1.42 13.13
N PHE A 152 0.18 2.51 12.61
CA PHE A 152 0.96 3.69 12.24
C PHE A 152 1.25 4.56 13.47
N GLU A 153 2.52 4.75 13.77
CA GLU A 153 2.98 5.80 14.67
C GLU A 153 2.86 7.14 13.95
N ILE A 154 1.95 7.98 14.43
CA ILE A 154 1.78 9.36 13.95
C ILE A 154 2.76 10.25 14.73
N GLY A 155 3.42 11.18 14.04
CA GLY A 155 4.35 12.14 14.64
C GLY A 155 4.35 13.48 13.92
N THR A 156 4.86 14.52 14.58
CA THR A 156 5.11 15.84 14.00
C THR A 156 6.61 15.98 13.74
N GLN A 157 7.04 15.98 12.47
CA GLN A 157 8.48 16.02 12.16
C GLN A 157 9.01 17.46 12.03
N ARG A 158 8.20 18.35 11.43
CA ARG A 158 8.52 19.76 11.15
C ARG A 158 7.22 20.55 11.11
N LEU A 159 7.30 21.87 11.30
CA LEU A 159 6.13 22.76 11.19
C LEU A 159 5.36 22.52 9.88
N GLY A 160 4.11 22.10 10.01
CA GLY A 160 3.20 21.80 8.92
C GLY A 160 3.39 20.44 8.25
N TRP A 161 4.12 19.51 8.86
CA TRP A 161 4.36 18.17 8.33
C TRP A 161 4.08 17.09 9.37
N LEU A 162 3.27 16.12 8.98
CA LEU A 162 3.01 14.90 9.73
C LEU A 162 3.86 13.77 9.18
N SER A 163 4.30 12.88 10.06
CA SER A 163 4.94 11.61 9.74
C SER A 163 4.05 10.45 10.16
N PHE A 164 3.96 9.44 9.31
CA PHE A 164 3.27 8.17 9.56
C PHE A 164 4.30 7.06 9.40
N ARG A 165 4.75 6.47 10.51
CA ARG A 165 5.70 5.38 10.51
C ARG A 165 4.97 4.08 10.82
N LEU A 166 5.05 3.09 9.94
CA LEU A 166 4.47 1.77 10.23
C LEU A 166 5.37 1.03 11.22
N SER A 167 4.81 0.56 12.33
CA SER A 167 5.51 -0.26 13.32
C SER A 167 5.91 -1.62 12.74
N GLU A 168 6.85 -2.32 13.38
CA GLU A 168 7.22 -3.69 12.96
C GLU A 168 6.04 -4.67 13.08
N VAL A 169 5.15 -4.45 14.05
CA VAL A 169 3.88 -5.16 14.19
C VAL A 169 2.97 -4.92 13.00
N GLY A 170 2.84 -3.66 12.55
CA GLY A 170 2.09 -3.31 11.35
C GLY A 170 2.66 -3.95 10.08
N ILE A 171 3.99 -4.01 9.97
CA ILE A 171 4.67 -4.65 8.83
C ILE A 171 4.43 -6.17 8.86
N ALA A 172 4.53 -6.81 10.01
CA ALA A 172 4.19 -8.22 10.18
C ALA A 172 2.74 -8.51 9.81
N GLY A 173 1.79 -7.68 10.28
CA GLY A 173 0.37 -7.79 9.92
C GLY A 173 0.14 -7.65 8.42
N TRP A 174 0.79 -6.67 7.78
CA TRP A 174 0.73 -6.46 6.34
C TRP A 174 1.31 -7.64 5.54
N LEU A 175 2.44 -8.20 6.00
CA LEU A 175 3.05 -9.38 5.38
C LEU A 175 2.16 -10.62 5.52
N GLN A 176 1.54 -10.82 6.69
CA GLN A 176 0.60 -11.91 6.91
C GLN A 176 -0.62 -11.79 5.97
N GLN A 177 -1.18 -10.58 5.81
CA GLN A 177 -2.27 -10.33 4.87
C GLN A 177 -1.85 -10.54 3.41
N SER A 178 -0.59 -10.25 3.07
CA SER A 178 -0.06 -10.48 1.71
C SER A 178 0.02 -11.96 1.32
N GLN A 179 -0.02 -12.88 2.30
CA GLN A 179 0.07 -14.32 2.08
C GLN A 179 -1.27 -14.99 1.82
N THR A 180 -2.31 -14.57 2.54
CA THR A 180 -3.67 -15.13 2.43
C THR A 180 -4.32 -14.86 1.06
N PHE A 181 -3.67 -14.04 0.24
CA PHE A 181 -4.16 -13.58 -1.06
C PHE A 181 -4.20 -14.64 -2.18
N CYS A 182 -3.63 -15.84 -2.00
CA CYS A 182 -3.42 -16.76 -3.11
C CYS A 182 -4.51 -17.85 -3.21
N GLU A 183 -5.49 -17.68 -4.12
CA GLU A 183 -5.98 -18.69 -5.10
C GLU A 183 -7.44 -18.52 -5.53
N LYS A 184 -8.33 -17.96 -4.69
CA LYS A 184 -9.78 -17.99 -4.96
C LYS A 184 -10.34 -16.84 -5.81
N ASP A 185 -9.51 -15.87 -6.21
CA ASP A 185 -10.01 -14.53 -6.57
C ASP A 185 -9.74 -14.05 -8.02
N HIS A 186 -9.59 -14.98 -8.98
CA HIS A 186 -9.45 -14.61 -10.40
C HIS A 186 -10.66 -13.87 -11.01
N GLN A 187 -11.86 -13.98 -10.42
CA GLN A 187 -13.06 -13.40 -11.02
C GLN A 187 -13.33 -11.94 -10.61
N LEU A 188 -12.86 -11.47 -9.44
CA LEU A 188 -13.24 -10.15 -8.91
C LEU A 188 -12.23 -9.04 -9.16
N SER A 189 -10.95 -9.38 -9.41
CA SER A 189 -9.96 -8.39 -9.90
C SER A 189 -10.39 -7.80 -11.24
N GLN A 190 -11.18 -8.54 -12.03
CA GLN A 190 -11.81 -8.02 -13.23
C GLN A 190 -12.89 -6.98 -12.92
N LEU A 191 -13.65 -7.09 -11.82
CA LEU A 191 -14.73 -6.14 -11.51
C LEU A 191 -14.21 -4.73 -11.16
N PHE A 192 -13.10 -4.62 -10.41
CA PHE A 192 -12.51 -3.31 -10.11
C PHE A 192 -11.86 -2.65 -11.34
N LEU A 193 -11.35 -3.46 -12.28
CA LEU A 193 -10.84 -2.96 -13.56
C LEU A 193 -11.98 -2.63 -14.54
N ASN A 194 -13.10 -3.37 -14.51
CA ASN A 194 -14.24 -3.20 -15.40
C ASN A 194 -15.15 -2.01 -15.03
N GLN A 195 -15.07 -1.50 -13.79
CA GLN A 195 -15.76 -0.25 -13.41
C GLN A 195 -14.99 1.01 -13.82
N SER A 196 -13.77 0.85 -14.35
CA SER A 196 -13.10 1.91 -15.07
C SER A 196 -13.66 1.95 -16.51
N PRO A 197 -14.01 3.12 -17.07
CA PRO A 197 -14.52 3.23 -18.45
C PRO A 197 -13.49 2.81 -19.53
N LEU A 198 -12.30 2.37 -19.12
CA LEU A 198 -11.35 1.64 -19.94
C LEU A 198 -11.48 0.16 -19.58
N ALA A 199 -12.24 -0.57 -20.38
CA ALA A 199 -12.28 -2.04 -20.41
C ALA A 199 -10.86 -2.63 -20.27
N PRO A 200 -10.71 -3.87 -19.75
CA PRO A 200 -9.40 -4.49 -19.63
C PRO A 200 -8.73 -4.41 -21.00
N LEU A 201 -7.57 -3.75 -21.03
CA LEU A 201 -6.70 -3.65 -22.20
C LEU A 201 -6.11 -5.05 -22.47
N SER A 202 -6.98 -6.03 -22.74
CA SER A 202 -6.63 -7.33 -23.29
C SER A 202 -6.30 -7.21 -24.79
N TYR A 203 -6.39 -6.00 -25.36
CA TYR A 203 -5.58 -5.65 -26.51
C TYR A 203 -4.13 -5.91 -26.12
N SER A 204 -3.60 -7.03 -26.64
CA SER A 204 -2.22 -7.47 -26.44
C SER A 204 -1.35 -6.23 -26.46
N ILE A 205 -0.66 -5.97 -25.36
CA ILE A 205 0.16 -4.79 -25.17
C ILE A 205 1.13 -4.64 -26.36
N SER A 206 1.59 -5.76 -26.91
CA SER A 206 2.31 -5.86 -28.19
C SER A 206 1.70 -5.04 -29.34
N SER A 207 0.38 -4.96 -29.45
CA SER A 207 -0.35 -4.20 -30.48
C SER A 207 -0.40 -2.69 -30.23
N LEU A 208 -0.49 -2.25 -28.97
CA LEU A 208 -0.44 -0.83 -28.60
C LEU A 208 0.98 -0.28 -28.74
N PHE A 209 1.97 -1.07 -28.33
CA PHE A 209 3.37 -0.75 -28.49
C PHE A 209 3.77 -0.63 -29.97
N SER A 210 3.19 -1.45 -30.85
CA SER A 210 3.52 -1.41 -32.28
C SER A 210 3.19 -0.07 -32.96
N LYS A 211 2.16 0.66 -32.52
CA LYS A 211 1.74 1.91 -33.20
C LYS A 211 2.44 3.17 -32.67
N GLU A 212 2.78 3.19 -31.38
CA GLU A 212 3.35 4.40 -30.73
C GLU A 212 4.90 4.40 -30.75
N PHE A 213 5.53 3.22 -30.86
CA PHE A 213 7.01 3.10 -30.91
C PHE A 213 7.62 3.24 -32.30
N ASP A 214 6.83 3.35 -33.36
CA ASP A 214 7.35 3.54 -34.71
C ASP A 214 8.21 4.81 -34.87
N SER A 215 8.11 5.77 -33.94
CA SER A 215 8.83 7.04 -33.94
C SER A 215 10.04 7.14 -32.99
N ILE A 216 10.28 6.19 -32.09
CA ILE A 216 11.37 6.24 -31.09
C ILE A 216 12.46 5.24 -31.49
N LYS A 217 13.74 5.65 -31.49
CA LYS A 217 14.91 4.81 -31.83
C LYS A 217 14.75 3.37 -31.32
N LYS A 218 14.61 2.44 -32.26
CA LYS A 218 13.58 1.37 -32.22
C LYS A 218 14.02 0.03 -31.64
N ASN A 219 15.32 -0.19 -31.42
CA ASN A 219 15.82 -1.53 -31.14
C ASN A 219 16.12 -1.78 -29.65
N ASP A 220 16.68 -0.80 -28.94
CA ASP A 220 17.20 -1.06 -27.58
C ASP A 220 16.08 -1.12 -26.52
N ALA A 221 15.08 -0.23 -26.60
CA ALA A 221 14.02 -0.15 -25.59
C ALA A 221 13.04 -1.34 -25.61
N CYS A 222 12.76 -1.90 -26.80
CA CYS A 222 11.88 -3.05 -26.93
C CYS A 222 12.52 -4.33 -26.35
N ALA A 223 13.80 -4.54 -26.64
CA ALA A 223 14.57 -5.65 -26.06
C ALA A 223 14.58 -5.58 -24.52
N ASP A 224 14.77 -4.37 -23.96
CA ASP A 224 14.84 -4.15 -22.51
C ASP A 224 13.52 -4.48 -21.79
N ILE A 225 12.38 -4.24 -22.43
CA ILE A 225 11.04 -4.61 -21.93
C ILE A 225 10.88 -6.13 -21.89
N HIS A 226 11.22 -6.82 -22.97
CA HIS A 226 11.12 -8.28 -23.03
C HIS A 226 12.03 -8.95 -22.00
N VAL A 227 13.26 -8.46 -21.83
CA VAL A 227 14.20 -8.95 -20.81
C VAL A 227 13.63 -8.74 -19.41
N SER A 228 13.08 -7.55 -19.12
CA SER A 228 12.45 -7.26 -17.83
C SER A 228 11.26 -8.17 -17.55
N LEU A 229 10.37 -8.36 -18.54
CA LEU A 229 9.20 -9.21 -18.39
C LEU A 229 9.59 -10.67 -18.14
N TRP A 230 10.55 -11.19 -18.90
CA TRP A 230 11.08 -12.54 -18.71
C TRP A 230 11.69 -12.69 -17.31
N GLN A 231 12.45 -11.71 -16.83
CA GLN A 231 13.02 -11.74 -15.48
C GLN A 231 11.93 -11.82 -14.40
N ILE A 232 10.83 -11.08 -14.57
CA ILE A 232 9.70 -11.07 -13.64
C ILE A 232 9.01 -12.44 -13.62
N GLN A 233 8.73 -13.00 -14.79
CA GLN A 233 8.15 -14.33 -14.95
C GLN A 233 9.05 -15.43 -14.36
N HIS A 234 10.34 -15.35 -14.64
CA HIS A 234 11.35 -16.27 -14.10
C HIS A 234 11.41 -16.22 -12.58
N THR A 235 11.44 -15.01 -12.01
CA THR A 235 11.45 -14.81 -10.56
C THR A 235 10.19 -15.38 -9.91
N HIS A 236 9.02 -15.16 -10.52
CA HIS A 236 7.76 -15.73 -10.05
C HIS A 236 7.79 -17.27 -10.03
N ALA A 237 8.17 -17.91 -11.13
CA ALA A 237 8.27 -19.37 -11.22
C ALA A 237 9.30 -19.93 -10.21
N ARG A 238 10.41 -19.23 -10.00
CA ARG A 238 11.39 -19.58 -8.97
C ARG A 238 10.80 -19.52 -7.56
N CYS A 239 10.01 -18.50 -7.23
CA CYS A 239 9.28 -18.45 -5.96
C CYS A 239 8.33 -19.65 -5.81
N CYS A 240 7.60 -20.03 -6.86
CA CYS A 240 6.74 -21.22 -6.87
C CYS A 240 7.54 -22.50 -6.56
N GLY A 241 8.65 -22.72 -7.27
CA GLY A 241 9.51 -23.88 -7.06
C GLY A 241 10.07 -23.96 -5.63
N LEU A 242 10.50 -22.82 -5.08
CA LEU A 242 11.00 -22.75 -3.70
C LEU A 242 9.92 -23.10 -2.66
N LEU A 243 8.70 -22.58 -2.84
CA LEU A 243 7.59 -22.89 -1.94
C LEU A 243 7.17 -24.36 -2.01
N ARG A 244 7.26 -24.98 -3.19
CA ARG A 244 7.04 -26.42 -3.34
C ARG A 244 8.08 -27.23 -2.56
N LEU A 245 9.37 -26.91 -2.72
CA LEU A 245 10.45 -27.56 -1.97
C LEU A 245 10.30 -27.36 -0.45
N TRP A 246 9.87 -26.17 -0.03
CA TRP A 246 9.57 -25.90 1.37
C TRP A 246 8.45 -26.79 1.89
N HIS A 247 7.34 -26.86 1.17
CA HIS A 247 6.19 -27.70 1.54
C HIS A 247 6.59 -29.18 1.65
N GLU A 248 7.35 -29.70 0.68
CA GLU A 248 7.90 -31.07 0.73
C GLU A 248 8.79 -31.30 1.97
N ALA A 249 9.67 -30.34 2.29
CA ALA A 249 10.50 -30.42 3.49
C ALA A 249 9.67 -30.35 4.79
N GLN A 250 8.56 -29.62 4.81
CA GLN A 250 7.65 -29.59 5.96
C GLN A 250 6.92 -30.94 6.15
N LEU A 251 6.49 -31.58 5.07
CA LEU A 251 5.80 -32.88 5.13
C LEU A 251 6.67 -33.98 5.74
N ILE A 252 7.97 -33.95 5.45
CA ILE A 252 8.94 -34.91 6.03
C ILE A 252 9.10 -34.67 7.53
N ASN A 253 9.04 -33.41 7.97
CA ASN A 253 9.23 -33.00 9.36
C ASN A 253 7.90 -32.84 10.09
N SER A 254 7.10 -33.92 10.14
CA SER A 254 5.69 -34.03 10.60
C SER A 254 5.30 -33.32 11.92
N GLU A 255 6.25 -32.82 12.70
CA GLU A 255 6.02 -32.02 13.92
C GLU A 255 5.74 -30.54 13.64
N MET A 256 5.96 -30.05 12.42
CA MET A 256 5.63 -28.68 12.03
C MET A 256 4.13 -28.55 11.72
N SER A 257 3.31 -28.61 12.77
CA SER A 257 1.89 -28.28 12.71
C SER A 257 1.69 -26.94 12.01
N GLN A 258 0.84 -26.95 10.99
CA GLN A 258 0.52 -25.81 10.13
C GLN A 258 -0.28 -24.76 10.91
N SER A 259 0.36 -23.99 11.78
CA SER A 259 -0.28 -22.75 12.21
C SER A 259 -0.42 -21.86 10.98
N ALA A 260 -1.66 -21.49 10.64
CA ALA A 260 -1.93 -20.62 9.49
C ALA A 260 -1.24 -19.24 9.60
N GLN A 261 -0.77 -18.89 10.80
CA GLN A 261 -0.01 -17.69 11.08
C GLN A 261 1.47 -18.00 11.16
N LEU A 262 2.28 -17.22 10.44
CA LEU A 262 3.73 -17.29 10.55
C LEU A 262 4.21 -16.51 11.78
N PRO A 263 5.28 -16.96 12.45
CA PRO A 263 5.86 -16.27 13.58
C PRO A 263 6.72 -15.07 13.13
N TRP A 264 6.10 -14.09 12.48
CA TRP A 264 6.77 -12.90 11.97
C TRP A 264 7.51 -12.11 13.04
N LEU A 265 7.03 -12.15 14.28
CA LEU A 265 7.55 -11.37 15.40
C LEU A 265 8.28 -12.25 16.42
N THR A 266 9.32 -11.70 17.03
CA THR A 266 9.91 -12.22 18.28
C THR A 266 8.99 -11.91 19.46
N ASN A 267 9.31 -12.47 20.63
CA ASN A 267 8.62 -12.13 21.88
C ASN A 267 8.79 -10.65 22.28
N SER A 268 9.76 -9.95 21.67
CA SER A 268 10.01 -8.51 21.84
C SER A 268 9.33 -7.63 20.78
N TYR A 269 8.35 -8.17 20.04
CA TYR A 269 7.65 -7.49 18.95
C TYR A 269 8.56 -6.98 17.83
N GLN A 270 9.73 -7.62 17.65
CA GLN A 270 10.65 -7.32 16.56
C GLN A 270 10.44 -8.28 15.40
N LEU A 271 10.56 -7.79 14.17
CA LEU A 271 10.44 -8.59 12.97
C LEU A 271 11.58 -9.62 12.92
N ARG A 272 11.22 -10.91 12.88
CA ARG A 272 12.18 -12.00 12.70
C ARG A 272 12.84 -11.93 11.33
N GLY A 273 14.07 -12.42 11.25
CA GLY A 273 14.82 -12.42 10.00
C GLY A 273 15.23 -11.01 9.55
N ASN A 274 15.52 -10.10 10.48
CA ASN A 274 15.97 -8.70 10.26
C ASN A 274 17.40 -8.62 9.67
N THR A 275 17.59 -9.19 8.48
CA THR A 275 18.80 -9.00 7.67
C THR A 275 18.64 -7.78 6.76
N PRO A 276 19.72 -7.11 6.33
CA PRO A 276 19.61 -6.01 5.37
C PRO A 276 18.87 -6.40 4.08
N GLN A 277 19.11 -7.62 3.57
CA GLN A 277 18.53 -8.11 2.32
C GLN A 277 17.03 -8.41 2.45
N SER A 278 16.60 -9.01 3.56
CA SER A 278 15.16 -9.21 3.82
C SER A 278 14.44 -7.88 3.99
N TRP A 279 15.03 -6.89 4.66
CA TRP A 279 14.45 -5.56 4.77
C TRP A 279 14.31 -4.87 3.41
N GLN A 280 15.35 -4.93 2.59
CA GLN A 280 15.32 -4.40 1.24
C GLN A 280 14.18 -5.04 0.42
N LEU A 281 14.00 -6.35 0.53
CA LEU A 281 12.91 -7.07 -0.13
C LEU A 281 11.54 -6.58 0.39
N ILE A 282 11.34 -6.47 1.71
CA ILE A 282 10.09 -5.97 2.29
C ILE A 282 9.77 -4.55 1.81
N GLN A 283 10.78 -3.67 1.77
CA GLN A 283 10.59 -2.30 1.28
C GLN A 283 10.13 -2.28 -0.17
N LEU A 284 10.75 -3.08 -1.04
CA LEU A 284 10.35 -3.16 -2.45
C LEU A 284 9.01 -3.85 -2.64
N LEU A 285 8.62 -4.81 -1.79
CA LEU A 285 7.27 -5.38 -1.80
C LEU A 285 6.21 -4.30 -1.52
N ILE A 286 6.46 -3.44 -0.52
CA ILE A 286 5.57 -2.34 -0.16
C ILE A 286 5.56 -1.26 -1.24
N GLU A 287 6.73 -0.85 -1.75
CA GLU A 287 6.82 0.13 -2.83
C GLU A 287 6.11 -0.35 -4.09
N THR A 288 6.26 -1.63 -4.43
CA THR A 288 5.55 -2.23 -5.56
C THR A 288 4.04 -2.21 -5.32
N ALA A 289 3.57 -2.51 -4.10
CA ALA A 289 2.16 -2.42 -3.76
C ALA A 289 1.60 -1.00 -3.92
N ASP A 290 2.33 -0.01 -3.40
CA ASP A 290 1.96 1.40 -3.48
C ASP A 290 1.94 1.91 -4.95
N ASP A 291 2.92 1.49 -5.76
CA ASP A 291 3.00 1.87 -7.17
C ASP A 291 1.89 1.21 -7.99
N MET A 292 1.47 -0.02 -7.66
CA MET A 292 0.31 -0.66 -8.30
C MET A 292 -1.00 0.08 -8.04
N PHE A 293 -1.09 0.84 -6.94
CA PHE A 293 -2.30 1.60 -6.56
C PHE A 293 -2.38 2.97 -7.21
N TRP A 294 -1.24 3.67 -7.33
CA TRP A 294 -1.24 5.13 -7.43
C TRP A 294 -1.16 5.67 -8.86
N ILE A 295 -1.06 4.84 -9.89
CA ILE A 295 -0.71 5.36 -11.21
C ILE A 295 -1.94 5.98 -11.89
N PRO A 296 -1.91 7.29 -12.23
CA PRO A 296 -3.03 7.95 -12.86
C PRO A 296 -3.26 7.32 -14.24
N TYR A 297 -4.47 6.79 -14.45
CA TYR A 297 -4.97 6.11 -15.67
C TYR A 297 -4.84 6.90 -16.98
N ARG A 298 -4.27 8.10 -16.96
CA ARG A 298 -4.13 8.97 -18.13
C ARG A 298 -2.97 8.57 -19.06
N TRP A 299 -2.08 7.67 -18.64
CA TRP A 299 -0.89 7.28 -19.43
C TRP A 299 -0.57 5.78 -19.29
N PRO A 300 -1.36 4.87 -19.91
CA PRO A 300 -1.21 3.43 -19.75
C PRO A 300 0.19 2.91 -20.09
N LEU A 301 0.81 3.45 -21.14
CA LEU A 301 2.16 3.06 -21.55
C LEU A 301 3.23 3.44 -20.51
N ARG A 302 3.21 4.69 -20.04
CA ARG A 302 4.14 5.17 -19.01
C ARG A 302 3.95 4.41 -17.70
N GLN A 303 2.70 4.10 -17.35
CA GLN A 303 2.35 3.25 -16.22
C GLN A 303 2.98 1.87 -16.34
N HIS A 304 2.82 1.22 -17.49
CA HIS A 304 3.38 -0.09 -17.75
C HIS A 304 4.90 -0.10 -17.59
N ILE A 305 5.60 0.88 -18.19
CA ILE A 305 7.06 1.00 -18.08
C ILE A 305 7.49 1.24 -16.62
N LEU A 306 6.78 2.07 -15.86
CA LEU A 306 7.08 2.32 -14.45
C LEU A 306 6.92 1.04 -13.60
N LEU A 307 5.85 0.29 -13.84
CA LEU A 307 5.60 -0.97 -13.14
C LEU A 307 6.63 -2.05 -13.50
N LEU A 308 7.03 -2.14 -14.77
CA LEU A 308 8.12 -3.02 -15.19
C LEU A 308 9.42 -2.68 -14.46
N LYS A 309 9.84 -1.41 -14.48
CA LYS A 309 11.05 -0.97 -13.77
C LYS A 309 10.98 -1.29 -12.28
N ARG A 310 9.81 -1.06 -11.65
CA ARG A 310 9.58 -1.38 -10.24
C ARG A 310 9.68 -2.88 -9.97
N ALA A 311 9.07 -3.70 -10.82
CA ALA A 311 9.10 -5.15 -10.71
C ALA A 311 10.50 -5.72 -10.93
N SER A 312 11.28 -5.17 -11.85
CA SER A 312 12.70 -5.55 -12.05
C SER A 312 13.53 -5.29 -10.79
N LEU A 313 13.33 -4.14 -10.11
CA LEU A 313 13.98 -3.86 -8.83
C LEU A 313 13.57 -4.87 -7.74
N LEU A 314 12.29 -5.22 -7.68
CA LEU A 314 11.80 -6.26 -6.76
C LEU A 314 12.46 -7.63 -7.05
N CYS A 315 12.61 -8.01 -8.32
CA CYS A 315 13.27 -9.24 -8.72
C CYS A 315 14.76 -9.25 -8.32
N GLN A 316 15.47 -8.15 -8.54
CA GLN A 316 16.88 -8.01 -8.14
C GLN A 316 17.05 -8.13 -6.61
N ALA A 317 16.17 -7.49 -5.83
CA ALA A 317 16.20 -7.62 -4.38
C ALA A 317 15.87 -9.03 -3.91
N PHE A 318 14.93 -9.71 -4.58
CA PHE A 318 14.65 -11.12 -4.33
C PHE A 318 15.87 -12.00 -4.63
N ASP A 319 16.59 -11.78 -5.73
CA ASP A 319 17.80 -12.55 -6.04
C ASP A 319 18.89 -12.36 -4.98
N CYS A 320 19.11 -11.14 -4.50
CA CYS A 320 20.01 -10.85 -3.39
C CYS A 320 19.57 -11.54 -2.09
N PHE A 321 18.29 -11.45 -1.75
CA PHE A 321 17.69 -12.15 -0.60
C PHE A 321 17.84 -13.67 -0.72
N HIS A 322 17.56 -14.25 -1.89
CA HIS A 322 17.66 -15.68 -2.14
C HIS A 322 19.09 -16.18 -1.90
N ARG A 323 20.09 -15.52 -2.49
CA ARG A 323 21.50 -15.94 -2.35
C ARG A 323 21.97 -15.86 -0.90
N THR A 324 21.60 -14.81 -0.18
CA THR A 324 22.12 -14.54 1.17
C THR A 324 21.34 -15.25 2.27
N CYS A 325 20.01 -15.25 2.20
CA CYS A 325 19.14 -15.79 3.25
C CYS A 325 18.79 -17.26 3.01
N LEU A 326 18.49 -17.65 1.77
CA LEU A 326 18.01 -19.02 1.48
C LEU A 326 19.12 -20.03 1.18
N GLY A 327 20.39 -19.59 1.03
CA GLY A 327 21.50 -20.47 0.64
C GLY A 327 21.76 -21.67 1.57
N GLY A 328 21.32 -21.58 2.84
CA GLY A 328 21.45 -22.67 3.81
C GLY A 328 20.30 -23.68 3.79
N PHE A 329 19.21 -23.43 3.05
CA PHE A 329 17.98 -24.22 3.15
C PHE A 329 18.20 -25.70 2.77
N GLY A 330 18.98 -25.98 1.73
CA GLY A 330 19.27 -27.37 1.32
C GLY A 330 20.09 -28.18 2.34
N LYS A 331 20.64 -27.53 3.37
CA LYS A 331 21.40 -28.17 4.46
C LYS A 331 20.58 -28.27 5.75
N LEU A 332 19.30 -27.92 5.72
CA LEU A 332 18.44 -27.98 6.89
C LEU A 332 18.28 -29.44 7.32
N SER A 333 19.06 -29.85 8.32
CA SER A 333 18.97 -31.17 8.92
C SER A 333 17.65 -31.33 9.68
N VAL A 334 17.19 -32.58 9.84
CA VAL A 334 16.12 -32.94 10.79
C VAL A 334 16.43 -32.40 12.20
N THR A 335 17.73 -32.30 12.55
CA THR A 335 18.21 -31.79 13.84
C THR A 335 18.33 -30.26 13.91
N ALA A 336 17.83 -29.50 12.93
CA ALA A 336 17.89 -28.05 12.95
C ALA A 336 17.18 -27.48 14.18
N SER A 337 17.77 -26.45 14.78
CA SER A 337 17.23 -25.79 15.97
C SER A 337 15.88 -25.14 15.67
N GLU A 338 15.02 -25.01 16.68
CA GLU A 338 13.71 -24.35 16.56
C GLU A 338 13.85 -22.91 16.03
N ALA A 339 14.89 -22.19 16.48
CA ALA A 339 15.19 -20.84 16.02
C ALA A 339 15.49 -20.79 14.51
N GLU A 340 16.23 -21.76 13.99
CA GLU A 340 16.50 -21.86 12.54
C GLU A 340 15.23 -22.19 11.76
N ARG A 341 14.40 -23.10 12.26
CA ARG A 341 13.11 -23.45 11.65
C ARG A 341 12.20 -22.23 11.55
N PHE A 342 12.04 -21.46 12.63
CA PHE A 342 11.26 -20.21 12.62
C PHE A 342 11.84 -19.17 11.67
N ARG A 343 13.17 -19.05 11.59
CA ARG A 343 13.82 -18.15 10.65
C ARG A 343 13.49 -18.53 9.20
N PHE A 344 13.56 -19.81 8.85
CA PHE A 344 13.18 -20.27 7.51
C PHE A 344 11.69 -20.10 7.24
N GLN A 345 10.80 -20.37 8.21
CA GLN A 345 9.37 -20.09 8.06
C GLN A 345 9.10 -18.63 7.67
N VAL A 346 9.76 -17.68 8.35
CA VAL A 346 9.64 -16.24 8.05
C VAL A 346 10.19 -15.90 6.67
N TRP A 347 11.35 -16.45 6.30
CA TRP A 347 11.94 -16.23 4.98
C TRP A 347 11.11 -16.82 3.84
N PHE A 348 10.56 -18.02 3.99
CA PHE A 348 9.61 -18.57 3.02
C PHE A 348 8.29 -17.81 3.03
N GLY A 349 7.94 -17.18 4.15
CA GLY A 349 6.87 -16.21 4.18
C GLY A 349 7.10 -15.01 3.25
N LEU A 350 8.33 -14.50 3.18
CA LEU A 350 8.72 -13.45 2.23
C LEU A 350 8.73 -13.95 0.78
N VAL A 351 9.13 -15.20 0.55
CA VAL A 351 9.03 -15.84 -0.78
C VAL A 351 7.57 -15.90 -1.22
N MET A 352 6.65 -16.27 -0.33
CA MET A 352 5.21 -16.30 -0.59
C MET A 352 4.64 -14.90 -0.88
N ALA A 353 4.98 -13.90 -0.07
CA ALA A 353 4.58 -12.51 -0.31
C ALA A 353 5.09 -12.00 -1.67
N THR A 354 6.32 -12.37 -2.05
CA THR A 354 6.93 -12.04 -3.35
C THR A 354 6.19 -12.74 -4.50
N LYS A 355 5.96 -14.06 -4.40
CA LYS A 355 5.15 -14.81 -5.39
C LYS A 355 3.80 -14.13 -5.62
N ASN A 356 3.06 -13.88 -4.54
CA ASN A 356 1.72 -13.31 -4.60
C ASN A 356 1.76 -11.91 -5.24
N ARG A 357 2.74 -11.08 -4.88
CA ARG A 357 2.89 -9.75 -5.46
C ARG A 357 3.17 -9.81 -6.97
N LEU A 358 4.14 -10.64 -7.39
CA LEU A 358 4.49 -10.79 -8.80
C LEU A 358 3.33 -11.38 -9.60
N ASN A 359 2.56 -12.32 -9.03
CA ASN A 359 1.37 -12.87 -9.66
C ASN A 359 0.32 -11.78 -9.97
N VAL A 360 0.01 -10.92 -9.00
CA VAL A 360 -0.93 -9.79 -9.22
C VAL A 360 -0.36 -8.83 -10.24
N LEU A 361 0.92 -8.48 -10.13
CA LEU A 361 1.56 -7.54 -11.05
C LEU A 361 1.53 -8.06 -12.49
N LEU A 362 1.94 -9.30 -12.72
CA LEU A 362 1.92 -9.94 -14.05
C LEU A 362 0.49 -9.98 -14.60
N ARG A 363 -0.46 -10.57 -13.86
CA ARG A 363 -1.81 -10.84 -14.38
C ARG A 363 -2.69 -9.60 -14.45
N ASN A 364 -2.72 -8.79 -13.38
CA ASN A 364 -3.68 -7.70 -13.25
C ASN A 364 -3.15 -6.37 -13.77
N CYS A 365 -1.82 -6.17 -13.78
CA CYS A 365 -1.22 -4.89 -14.17
C CYS A 365 -0.48 -4.94 -15.50
N LEU A 366 0.20 -6.04 -15.81
CA LEU A 366 0.93 -6.21 -17.06
C LEU A 366 0.15 -7.00 -18.12
N GLY A 367 -0.93 -7.69 -17.75
CA GLY A 367 -1.71 -8.52 -18.68
C GLY A 367 -0.96 -9.78 -19.14
N GLU A 368 0.00 -10.24 -18.35
CA GLU A 368 0.94 -11.30 -18.68
C GLU A 368 0.70 -12.56 -17.85
N LYS A 369 1.17 -13.71 -18.35
CA LYS A 369 1.09 -14.97 -17.62
C LYS A 369 2.08 -14.96 -16.45
N ALA A 370 1.67 -15.57 -15.33
CA ALA A 370 2.51 -15.84 -14.17
C ALA A 370 2.82 -17.36 -14.13
N PRO A 371 3.92 -17.80 -14.77
CA PRO A 371 4.24 -19.22 -14.90
C PRO A 371 4.54 -19.84 -13.53
N ILE A 372 4.08 -21.08 -13.33
CA ILE A 372 4.35 -21.85 -12.10
C ILE A 372 5.75 -22.49 -12.19
N ASP A 373 6.13 -22.87 -13.41
CA ASP A 373 7.37 -23.50 -13.84
C ASP A 373 7.85 -22.85 -15.15
N LEU A 374 9.16 -22.93 -15.42
CA LEU A 374 9.80 -22.41 -16.63
C LEU A 374 10.31 -23.54 -17.52
#